data_AF-A0A7Y5UXR9-F1
#
_entry.id   AF-A0A7Y5UXR9-F1
#
_cell.length_a   1.000
_cell.length_b   1.000
_cell.length_c   1.000
_cell.angle_alpha   90.00
_cell.angle_beta   90.00
_cell.angle_gamma   90.00
#
_symmetry.space_group_name_H-M   'P 1'
#
loop_
_entity.id
_entity.type
_entity.pdbx_description
1 polymer ?
#
loop_
_entity_poly.entity_id
_entity_poly.type
_entity_poly.pdbx_seq_one_letter_code
_entity_poly.pdbx_strand_id
1 'polypeptide(L)'
;RRGLPGGGTLGWVRGTVSCGPVPKRGHLLTPLDPREFYPTEMLLRLLLAEFGTSLRFEKHEAGQPDPMLCIARSANGVYFSGYCPDTTVRQHLRLPAGAPLLLGCETRLDHGHATYTMPRAWHRECRVFVEQERSALLACREVTHEEIGLKRRFQVTGLHEATVRFYPETGFEESTRFLRNPVWPFLVGEFLPAEWRTDQRGRYLELRGVSGPLLISW
;
A
#
# COMPACT_ATOMS: atom_id res chain seq x y z
N ARG A 1 -10.76 7.24 -20.02
CA ARG A 1 -11.76 7.15 -18.93
C ARG A 1 -13.10 7.69 -19.42
N ARG A 2 -14.22 7.06 -19.06
CA ARG A 2 -15.59 7.52 -19.40
C ARG A 2 -16.43 7.59 -18.13
N GLY A 3 -17.09 8.73 -17.88
CA GLY A 3 -18.07 8.84 -16.80
C GLY A 3 -19.36 8.06 -17.13
N LEU A 4 -19.95 7.44 -16.12
CA LEU A 4 -21.20 6.69 -16.22
C LEU A 4 -22.35 7.48 -15.54
N PRO A 5 -23.61 7.23 -15.95
CA PRO A 5 -24.77 7.69 -15.18
C PRO A 5 -24.65 7.22 -13.72
N GLY A 6 -24.90 8.11 -12.76
CA GLY A 6 -24.74 7.81 -11.32
C GLY A 6 -23.34 8.07 -10.74
N GLY A 7 -22.44 8.71 -11.48
CA GLY A 7 -21.14 9.18 -10.95
C GLY A 7 -20.01 8.16 -10.97
N GLY A 8 -20.27 6.94 -11.46
CA GLY A 8 -19.23 5.94 -11.71
C GLY A 8 -18.28 6.34 -12.85
N THR A 9 -17.10 5.73 -12.90
CA THR A 9 -16.16 5.90 -14.01
C THR A 9 -15.73 4.53 -14.53
N LEU A 10 -15.65 4.39 -15.86
CA LEU A 10 -15.22 3.18 -16.54
C LEU A 10 -13.94 3.43 -17.34
N GLY A 11 -13.04 2.47 -17.26
CA GLY A 11 -11.83 2.39 -18.06
C GLY A 11 -11.69 0.97 -18.60
N TRP A 12 -11.18 0.85 -19.82
CA TRP A 12 -10.95 -0.43 -20.47
C TRP A 12 -9.64 -0.35 -21.24
N VAL A 13 -8.86 -1.42 -21.16
CA VAL A 13 -7.68 -1.66 -22.00
C VAL A 13 -7.98 -2.91 -22.82
N ARG A 14 -7.89 -2.81 -24.15
CA ARG A 14 -7.81 -3.97 -25.03
C ARG A 14 -6.33 -4.25 -25.27
N GLY A 15 -5.89 -5.45 -24.96
CA GLY A 15 -4.51 -5.85 -25.18
C GLY A 15 -4.39 -7.36 -25.31
N THR A 16 -3.35 -7.78 -25.99
CA THR A 16 -2.85 -9.17 -25.97
C THR A 16 -1.66 -9.21 -25.03
N VAL A 17 -1.31 -10.39 -24.48
CA VAL A 17 -0.07 -10.52 -23.72
C VAL A 17 1.12 -10.20 -24.66
N SER A 18 2.09 -9.42 -24.20
CA SER A 18 3.27 -9.02 -24.99
C SER A 18 4.26 -10.19 -25.12
N CYS A 19 3.87 -11.23 -25.87
CA CYS A 19 4.64 -12.45 -26.04
C CYS A 19 4.84 -12.83 -27.50
N GLY A 20 5.97 -13.48 -27.79
CA GLY A 20 6.25 -14.08 -29.08
C GLY A 20 5.31 -15.25 -29.40
N PRO A 21 5.13 -15.58 -30.69
CA PRO A 21 4.19 -16.61 -31.13
C PRO A 21 4.63 -18.04 -30.79
N VAL A 22 5.91 -18.23 -30.45
CA VAL A 22 6.49 -19.55 -30.17
C VAL A 22 6.77 -19.69 -28.66
N PRO A 23 6.15 -20.67 -27.97
CA PRO A 23 6.45 -20.97 -26.59
C PRO A 23 7.91 -21.45 -26.43
N LYS A 24 8.61 -20.96 -25.40
CA LYS A 24 10.00 -21.39 -25.09
C LYS A 24 10.07 -22.88 -24.71
N ARG A 25 9.05 -23.37 -24.00
CA ARG A 25 8.84 -24.78 -23.59
C ARG A 25 7.47 -24.91 -22.92
N GLY A 26 6.68 -25.91 -23.30
CA GLY A 26 5.38 -26.18 -22.68
C GLY A 26 4.37 -25.05 -22.86
N HIS A 27 3.59 -24.77 -21.80
CA HIS A 27 2.49 -23.79 -21.80
C HIS A 27 2.93 -22.35 -21.45
N LEU A 28 4.24 -22.09 -21.28
CA LEU A 28 4.74 -20.77 -20.91
C LEU A 28 5.01 -19.92 -22.14
N LEU A 29 4.41 -18.73 -22.15
CA LEU A 29 4.63 -17.70 -23.17
C LEU A 29 6.03 -17.11 -23.04
N THR A 30 6.64 -16.74 -24.16
CA THR A 30 7.92 -16.04 -24.20
C THR A 30 7.67 -14.54 -24.29
N PRO A 31 8.01 -13.72 -23.27
CA PRO A 31 7.85 -12.26 -23.37
C PRO A 31 8.67 -11.69 -24.54
N LEU A 32 8.13 -10.68 -25.22
CA LEU A 32 8.87 -9.87 -26.20
C LEU A 32 9.97 -9.07 -25.47
N ASP A 33 11.05 -8.72 -26.18
CA ASP A 33 12.13 -7.91 -25.59
C ASP A 33 11.61 -6.50 -25.26
N PRO A 34 11.59 -6.07 -23.99
CA PRO A 34 11.12 -4.74 -23.59
C PRO A 34 12.01 -3.59 -24.09
N ARG A 35 13.19 -3.88 -24.66
CA ARG A 35 14.05 -2.90 -25.34
C ARG A 35 13.56 -2.56 -26.74
N GLU A 36 12.80 -3.45 -27.36
CA GLU A 36 12.26 -3.29 -28.72
C GLU A 36 10.75 -3.07 -28.71
N PHE A 37 10.03 -3.72 -27.79
CA PHE A 37 8.58 -3.72 -27.73
C PHE A 37 8.08 -3.14 -26.41
N TYR A 38 7.08 -2.26 -26.49
CA TYR A 38 6.43 -1.76 -25.28
C TYR A 38 5.56 -2.86 -24.64
N PRO A 39 5.76 -3.19 -23.35
CA PRO A 39 4.94 -4.17 -22.63
C PRO A 39 3.51 -3.64 -22.44
N THR A 40 2.60 -4.04 -23.31
CA THR A 40 1.22 -3.53 -23.37
C THR A 40 0.41 -3.79 -22.10
N GLU A 41 0.76 -4.80 -21.30
CA GLU A 41 0.20 -5.05 -19.97
C GLU A 41 0.42 -3.87 -19.00
N MET A 42 1.44 -3.04 -19.21
CA MET A 42 1.65 -1.82 -18.42
C MET A 42 0.55 -0.78 -18.64
N LEU A 43 -0.17 -0.81 -19.78
CA LEU A 43 -1.28 0.10 -20.04
C LEU A 43 -2.38 -0.01 -18.97
N LEU A 44 -2.59 -1.20 -18.40
CA LEU A 44 -3.56 -1.38 -17.31
C LEU A 44 -3.11 -0.62 -16.06
N ARG A 45 -1.81 -0.58 -15.74
CA ARG A 45 -1.29 0.19 -14.61
C ARG A 45 -1.44 1.70 -14.84
N LEU A 46 -1.21 2.16 -16.07
CA LEU A 46 -1.46 3.55 -16.45
C LEU A 46 -2.94 3.90 -16.31
N LEU A 47 -3.84 3.00 -16.73
CA LEU A 47 -5.27 3.19 -16.55
C LEU A 47 -5.65 3.23 -15.06
N LEU A 48 -5.12 2.33 -14.23
CA LEU A 48 -5.37 2.31 -12.78
C LEU A 48 -4.94 3.61 -12.10
N ALA A 49 -3.89 4.28 -12.60
CA ALA A 49 -3.43 5.56 -12.08
C ALA A 49 -4.49 6.66 -12.23
N GLU A 50 -5.30 6.61 -13.31
CA GLU A 50 -6.46 7.51 -13.49
C GLU A 50 -7.57 7.29 -12.45
N PHE A 51 -7.58 6.13 -11.79
CA PHE A 51 -8.46 5.80 -10.67
C PHE A 51 -7.78 5.96 -9.30
N GLY A 52 -6.63 6.67 -9.26
CA GLY A 52 -5.87 6.96 -8.04
C GLY A 52 -4.99 5.82 -7.55
N THR A 53 -4.91 4.69 -8.26
CA THR A 53 -4.03 3.56 -7.90
C THR A 53 -2.79 3.57 -8.78
N SER A 54 -1.65 3.95 -8.22
CA SER A 54 -0.38 4.02 -8.93
C SER A 54 0.56 2.92 -8.43
N LEU A 55 0.91 2.00 -9.33
CA LEU A 55 1.84 0.90 -9.12
C LEU A 55 2.99 1.05 -10.12
N ARG A 56 4.14 1.58 -9.68
CA ARG A 56 5.28 1.88 -10.56
C ARG A 56 6.48 1.06 -10.16
N PHE A 57 7.23 0.60 -11.15
CA PHE A 57 8.46 -0.13 -10.95
C PHE A 57 9.62 0.67 -11.53
N GLU A 58 10.56 1.00 -10.67
CA GLU A 58 11.80 1.69 -11.06
C GLU A 58 12.88 0.64 -11.27
N LYS A 59 13.37 0.59 -12.50
CA LYS A 59 14.39 -0.33 -12.99
C LYS A 59 15.63 0.46 -13.40
N HIS A 60 16.79 -0.17 -13.29
CA HIS A 60 18.04 0.30 -13.88
C HIS A 60 18.09 0.08 -15.39
N GLU A 61 17.49 -1.00 -15.88
CA GLU A 61 17.45 -1.33 -17.31
C GLU A 61 16.06 -1.81 -17.77
N ALA A 62 15.72 -1.54 -19.03
CA ALA A 62 14.43 -1.97 -19.61
C ALA A 62 14.21 -3.49 -19.54
N GLY A 63 15.29 -4.27 -19.68
CA GLY A 63 15.27 -5.73 -19.64
C GLY A 63 15.03 -6.35 -18.26
N GLN A 64 15.06 -5.56 -17.18
CA GLN A 64 14.83 -6.11 -15.84
C GLN A 64 13.39 -6.59 -15.69
N PRO A 65 13.18 -7.78 -15.10
CA PRO A 65 11.86 -8.34 -14.95
C PRO A 65 11.03 -7.52 -13.95
N ASP A 66 9.75 -7.30 -14.29
CA ASP A 66 8.77 -6.69 -13.39
C ASP A 66 8.51 -7.59 -12.17
N PRO A 67 8.36 -7.00 -10.97
CA PRO A 67 7.68 -7.66 -9.87
C PRO A 67 6.23 -8.02 -10.21
N MET A 68 5.79 -9.18 -9.76
CA MET A 68 4.38 -9.56 -9.72
C MET A 68 3.80 -9.14 -8.37
N LEU A 69 2.65 -8.48 -8.39
CA LEU A 69 1.97 -7.99 -7.19
C LEU A 69 0.49 -8.41 -7.22
N CYS A 70 0.03 -8.98 -6.11
CA CYS A 70 -1.37 -9.28 -5.85
C CYS A 70 -1.83 -8.49 -4.62
N ILE A 71 -3.04 -7.92 -4.69
CA ILE A 71 -3.65 -7.16 -3.60
C ILE A 71 -4.99 -7.80 -3.27
N ALA A 72 -5.17 -8.23 -2.02
CA ALA A 72 -6.40 -8.83 -1.52
C ALA A 72 -6.93 -8.04 -0.31
N ARG A 73 -8.21 -8.22 0.03
CA ARG A 73 -8.81 -7.71 1.27
C ARG A 73 -9.33 -8.86 2.12
N SER A 74 -9.15 -8.74 3.43
CA SER A 74 -9.74 -9.64 4.43
C SER A 74 -9.83 -8.94 5.78
N ALA A 75 -10.91 -9.16 6.54
CA ALA A 75 -11.15 -8.54 7.86
C ALA A 75 -10.84 -7.02 7.88
N ASN A 76 -11.34 -6.32 6.86
CA ASN A 76 -11.13 -4.89 6.57
C ASN A 76 -9.66 -4.45 6.32
N GLY A 77 -8.67 -5.34 6.44
CA GLY A 77 -7.27 -5.10 6.09
C GLY A 77 -6.99 -5.33 4.60
N VAL A 78 -5.86 -4.78 4.13
CA VAL A 78 -5.33 -5.04 2.78
C VAL A 78 -4.09 -5.91 2.89
N TYR A 79 -3.99 -6.92 2.05
CA TYR A 79 -2.87 -7.86 2.03
C TYR A 79 -2.18 -7.79 0.68
N PHE A 80 -0.88 -7.53 0.71
CA PHE A 80 -0.03 -7.46 -0.47
C PHE A 80 0.82 -8.72 -0.52
N SER A 81 0.78 -9.43 -1.64
CA SER A 81 1.67 -10.54 -1.93
C SER A 81 2.46 -10.23 -3.18
N GLY A 82 3.74 -10.56 -3.20
CA GLY A 82 4.55 -10.32 -4.38
C GLY A 82 5.64 -11.33 -4.62
N TYR A 83 6.03 -11.40 -5.89
CA TYR A 83 7.21 -12.11 -6.36
C TYR A 83 8.09 -11.11 -7.13
N CYS A 84 9.33 -10.95 -6.69
CA CYS A 84 10.32 -10.04 -7.26
C CYS A 84 11.43 -10.87 -7.91
N PRO A 85 11.38 -11.13 -9.23
CA PRO A 85 12.39 -11.95 -9.90
C PRO A 85 13.79 -11.30 -9.82
N ASP A 86 13.81 -9.98 -9.85
CA ASP A 86 14.95 -9.13 -9.53
C ASP A 86 14.59 -8.26 -8.31
N THR A 87 15.32 -8.46 -7.22
CA THR A 87 15.11 -7.77 -5.95
C THR A 87 15.71 -6.37 -5.92
N THR A 88 16.38 -5.92 -6.98
CA THR A 88 16.87 -4.53 -7.09
C THR A 88 15.81 -3.58 -7.65
N VAL A 89 14.72 -4.11 -8.22
CA VAL A 89 13.62 -3.31 -8.76
C VAL A 89 12.81 -2.69 -7.63
N ARG A 90 12.78 -1.34 -7.61
CA ARG A 90 12.03 -0.57 -6.62
C ARG A 90 10.55 -0.52 -7.00
N GLN A 91 9.69 -0.66 -6.00
CA GLN A 91 8.23 -0.62 -6.14
C GLN A 91 7.70 0.64 -5.47
N HIS A 92 7.08 1.53 -6.25
CA HIS A 92 6.40 2.72 -5.75
C HIS A 92 4.90 2.47 -5.75
N LEU A 93 4.32 2.49 -4.55
CA LEU A 93 2.93 2.14 -4.31
C LEU A 93 2.18 3.36 -3.79
N ARG A 94 1.07 3.71 -4.45
CA ARG A 94 0.09 4.67 -3.96
C ARG A 94 -1.30 4.15 -4.27
N LEU A 95 -2.16 4.13 -3.26
CA LEU A 95 -3.58 3.83 -3.43
C LEU A 95 -4.40 5.11 -3.18
N PRO A 96 -5.68 5.13 -3.58
CA PRO A 96 -6.60 6.23 -3.25
C PRO A 96 -6.74 6.54 -1.76
N ALA A 97 -6.41 5.59 -0.87
CA ALA A 97 -6.39 5.83 0.58
C ALA A 97 -5.08 6.51 1.06
N GLY A 98 -4.07 6.64 0.20
CA GLY A 98 -2.74 7.15 0.52
C GLY A 98 -1.64 6.15 0.20
N ALA A 99 -0.42 6.47 0.66
CA ALA A 99 0.73 5.58 0.59
C ALA A 99 0.55 4.42 1.59
N PRO A 100 0.56 3.14 1.14
CA PRO A 100 0.38 1.99 2.03
C PRO A 100 1.62 1.75 2.87
N LEU A 101 1.46 1.60 4.19
CA LEU A 101 2.53 1.17 5.09
C LEU A 101 2.42 -0.34 5.35
N LEU A 102 3.33 -1.10 4.73
CA LEU A 102 3.40 -2.55 4.88
C LEU A 102 3.92 -2.89 6.28
N LEU A 103 3.22 -3.78 6.98
CA LEU A 103 3.57 -4.15 8.35
C LEU A 103 4.94 -4.83 8.43
N GLY A 104 5.78 -4.30 9.31
CA GLY A 104 7.16 -4.77 9.51
C GLY A 104 8.10 -4.30 8.42
N CYS A 105 7.83 -3.16 7.79
CA CYS A 105 8.70 -2.54 6.78
C CYS A 105 8.86 -1.04 7.02
N GLU A 106 10.04 -0.55 6.71
CA GLU A 106 10.34 0.86 6.46
C GLU A 106 10.11 1.19 4.99
N THR A 107 9.75 2.44 4.72
CA THR A 107 9.54 2.94 3.36
C THR A 107 9.95 4.40 3.26
N ARG A 108 10.43 4.82 2.08
CA ARG A 108 10.54 6.24 1.76
C ARG A 108 9.22 6.68 1.13
N LEU A 109 8.56 7.64 1.78
CA LEU A 109 7.48 8.40 1.18
C LEU A 109 8.07 9.45 0.26
N ASP A 110 7.67 9.42 -1.01
CA ASP A 110 8.07 10.41 -1.99
C ASP A 110 6.95 10.65 -3.00
N HIS A 111 6.59 11.92 -3.23
CA HIS A 111 5.47 12.30 -4.11
C HIS A 111 4.18 11.48 -3.89
N GLY A 112 3.84 11.23 -2.61
CA GLY A 112 2.68 10.44 -2.19
C GLY A 112 2.78 8.93 -2.40
N HIS A 113 3.94 8.39 -2.78
CA HIS A 113 4.18 6.95 -2.94
C HIS A 113 5.03 6.40 -1.81
N ALA A 114 4.66 5.23 -1.28
CA ALA A 114 5.54 4.40 -0.48
C ALA A 114 6.47 3.62 -1.42
N THR A 115 7.78 3.73 -1.22
CA THR A 115 8.80 3.06 -2.02
C THR A 115 9.39 1.87 -1.27
N TYR A 116 9.41 0.70 -1.89
CA TYR A 116 9.91 -0.54 -1.32
C TYR A 116 10.91 -1.24 -2.23
N THR A 117 11.89 -1.91 -1.62
CA THR A 117 12.71 -2.94 -2.24
C THR A 117 12.42 -4.23 -1.48
N MET A 118 11.84 -5.22 -2.15
CA MET A 118 11.24 -6.39 -1.48
C MET A 118 12.05 -7.66 -1.76
N PRO A 119 12.03 -8.64 -0.84
CA PRO A 119 12.65 -9.94 -1.08
C PRO A 119 11.93 -10.67 -2.22
N ARG A 120 12.54 -11.74 -2.72
CA ARG A 120 12.06 -12.48 -3.90
C ARG A 120 10.61 -12.93 -3.79
N ALA A 121 10.17 -13.37 -2.61
CA ALA A 121 8.77 -13.69 -2.35
C ALA A 121 8.37 -13.07 -1.01
N TRP A 122 7.18 -12.49 -0.95
CA TRP A 122 6.73 -11.79 0.25
C TRP A 122 5.20 -11.73 0.35
N HIS A 123 4.73 -11.60 1.59
CA HIS A 123 3.34 -11.36 1.94
C HIS A 123 3.31 -10.40 3.13
N ARG A 124 2.55 -9.30 3.03
CA ARG A 124 2.49 -8.25 4.05
C ARG A 124 1.08 -7.73 4.23
N GLU A 125 0.68 -7.64 5.49
CA GLU A 125 -0.53 -6.93 5.91
C GLU A 125 -0.31 -5.41 5.81
N CYS A 126 -1.36 -4.68 5.47
CA CYS A 126 -1.40 -3.23 5.43
C CYS A 126 -2.76 -2.77 5.93
N ARG A 127 -2.75 -2.01 7.03
CA ARG A 127 -3.95 -1.34 7.58
C ARG A 127 -3.80 0.16 7.65
N VAL A 128 -2.57 0.68 7.51
CA VAL A 128 -2.25 2.09 7.66
C VAL A 128 -1.90 2.67 6.29
N PHE A 129 -2.55 3.77 5.95
CA PHE A 129 -2.24 4.57 4.77
C PHE A 129 -1.93 5.99 5.20
N VAL A 130 -0.95 6.61 4.56
CA VAL A 130 -0.46 7.95 4.93
C VAL A 130 -0.48 8.88 3.74
N GLU A 131 -0.93 10.11 3.97
CA GLU A 131 -0.74 11.25 3.07
C GLU A 131 -0.07 12.38 3.86
N GLN A 132 1.04 12.90 3.34
CA GLN A 132 1.71 14.10 3.83
C GLN A 132 2.51 14.72 2.68
N GLU A 133 2.69 16.04 2.70
CA GLU A 133 3.44 16.77 1.69
C GLU A 133 4.94 16.50 1.76
N ARG A 134 5.47 16.37 2.98
CA ARG A 134 6.90 16.19 3.21
C ARG A 134 7.34 14.76 2.91
N SER A 135 8.28 14.60 1.97
CA SER A 135 9.00 13.34 1.78
C SER A 135 9.77 12.96 3.07
N ALA A 136 9.64 11.71 3.49
CA ALA A 136 10.17 11.22 4.77
C ALA A 136 10.40 9.71 4.75
N LEU A 137 11.21 9.23 5.70
CA LEU A 137 11.27 7.81 6.02
C LEU A 137 10.10 7.50 6.97
N LEU A 138 9.23 6.60 6.56
CA LEU A 138 8.11 6.09 7.34
C LEU A 138 8.38 4.64 7.73
N ALA A 139 7.80 4.20 8.84
CA ALA A 139 7.80 2.78 9.21
C ALA A 139 6.48 2.42 9.88
N CYS A 140 6.05 1.17 9.70
CA CYS A 140 4.94 0.57 10.43
C CYS A 140 5.39 -0.78 11.00
N ARG A 141 5.38 -0.92 12.32
CA ARG A 141 5.80 -2.14 13.00
C ARG A 141 4.75 -2.59 13.99
N GLU A 142 4.64 -3.90 14.18
CA GLU A 142 3.89 -4.44 15.31
C GLU A 142 4.72 -4.33 16.58
N VAL A 143 4.09 -3.92 17.68
CA VAL A 143 4.71 -3.85 19.00
C VAL A 143 3.87 -4.66 19.99
N THR A 144 4.49 -5.11 21.07
CA THR A 144 3.80 -5.89 22.10
C THR A 144 2.64 -5.09 22.73
N HIS A 145 1.53 -5.78 22.99
CA HIS A 145 0.33 -5.15 23.53
C HIS A 145 0.35 -5.08 25.06
N GLU A 146 0.90 -6.07 25.78
CA GLU A 146 1.11 -6.07 27.25
C GLU A 146 -0.08 -5.54 28.11
N GLU A 147 -1.29 -5.53 27.55
CA GLU A 147 -2.52 -4.97 28.13
C GLU A 147 -3.65 -5.95 27.88
N ILE A 148 -4.35 -6.35 28.93
CA ILE A 148 -5.46 -7.29 28.85
C ILE A 148 -6.59 -6.67 28.02
N GLY A 149 -7.09 -7.43 27.04
CA GLY A 149 -8.21 -7.01 26.20
C GLY A 149 -7.82 -6.26 24.92
N LEU A 150 -6.54 -5.90 24.75
CA LEU A 150 -6.02 -5.48 23.44
C LEU A 150 -5.59 -6.71 22.64
N LYS A 151 -5.91 -6.70 21.34
CA LYS A 151 -5.48 -7.75 20.41
C LYS A 151 -4.09 -7.44 19.86
N ARG A 152 -3.88 -6.24 19.31
CA ARG A 152 -2.65 -5.85 18.59
C ARG A 152 -2.32 -4.38 18.75
N ARG A 153 -1.05 -4.05 18.52
CA ARG A 153 -0.57 -2.67 18.44
C ARG A 153 0.34 -2.45 17.26
N PHE A 154 0.05 -1.43 16.46
CA PHE A 154 0.94 -0.94 15.42
C PHE A 154 1.56 0.38 15.84
N GLN A 155 2.87 0.51 15.68
CA GLN A 155 3.56 1.77 15.82
C GLN A 155 3.98 2.29 14.44
N VAL A 156 3.55 3.51 14.16
CA VAL A 156 3.85 4.26 12.93
C VAL A 156 4.80 5.40 13.27
N THR A 157 5.83 5.60 12.44
CA THR A 157 6.85 6.65 12.64
C THR A 157 7.11 7.43 11.37
N GLY A 158 7.74 8.60 11.50
CA GLY A 158 8.09 9.48 10.38
C GLY A 158 6.98 10.44 9.92
N LEU A 159 5.89 10.52 10.67
CA LEU A 159 4.73 11.34 10.34
C LEU A 159 5.03 12.84 10.53
N HIS A 160 4.63 13.63 9.53
CA HIS A 160 4.76 15.09 9.53
C HIS A 160 3.50 15.75 8.99
N GLU A 161 2.70 16.36 9.87
CA GLU A 161 1.38 16.95 9.55
C GLU A 161 0.53 16.03 8.68
N ALA A 162 0.60 14.73 8.98
CA ALA A 162 0.07 13.68 8.12
C ALA A 162 -1.42 13.49 8.31
N THR A 163 -2.09 13.09 7.22
CA THR A 163 -3.37 12.38 7.28
C THR A 163 -3.08 10.88 7.35
N VAL A 164 -3.56 10.24 8.42
CA VAL A 164 -3.42 8.80 8.65
C VAL A 164 -4.79 8.16 8.53
N ARG A 165 -4.89 7.15 7.66
CA ARG A 165 -6.10 6.32 7.51
C ARG A 165 -5.80 4.92 8.00
N PHE A 166 -6.57 4.46 8.96
CA PHE A 166 -6.45 3.14 9.54
C PHE A 166 -7.71 2.32 9.28
N TYR A 167 -7.56 1.13 8.71
CA TYR A 167 -8.64 0.17 8.52
C TYR A 167 -8.63 -0.85 9.67
N PRO A 168 -9.43 -0.65 10.73
CA PRO A 168 -9.42 -1.52 11.89
C PRO A 168 -9.89 -2.92 11.51
N GLU A 169 -9.41 -3.90 12.26
CA GLU A 169 -9.89 -5.27 12.10
C GLU A 169 -11.38 -5.35 12.42
N THR A 170 -12.13 -6.15 11.65
CA THR A 170 -13.56 -6.35 11.85
C THR A 170 -13.84 -6.84 13.27
N GLY A 171 -14.74 -6.17 13.98
CA GLY A 171 -15.08 -6.44 15.38
C GLY A 171 -14.33 -5.58 16.40
N PHE A 172 -13.37 -4.75 15.97
CA PHE A 172 -12.57 -3.87 16.82
C PHE A 172 -12.76 -2.38 16.50
N GLU A 173 -13.84 -2.05 15.81
CA GLU A 173 -14.17 -0.70 15.36
C GLU A 173 -14.21 0.27 16.55
N GLU A 174 -14.93 -0.07 17.62
CA GLU A 174 -15.14 0.82 18.77
C GLU A 174 -14.02 0.76 19.82
N SER A 175 -13.16 -0.26 19.78
CA SER A 175 -12.05 -0.42 20.73
C SER A 175 -10.73 0.17 20.23
N THR A 176 -10.65 0.59 18.97
CA THR A 176 -9.45 1.13 18.36
C THR A 176 -9.08 2.50 18.96
N ARG A 177 -7.84 2.66 19.42
CA ARG A 177 -7.31 3.88 20.04
C ARG A 177 -6.02 4.32 19.38
N PHE A 178 -5.82 5.64 19.36
CA PHE A 178 -4.66 6.30 18.76
C PHE A 178 -3.93 7.12 19.81
N LEU A 179 -2.65 6.83 20.04
CA LEU A 179 -1.81 7.50 21.03
C LEU A 179 -0.59 8.11 20.34
N ARG A 180 -0.53 9.44 20.30
CA ARG A 180 0.62 10.21 19.79
C ARG A 180 1.69 10.33 20.86
N ASN A 181 2.95 10.31 20.43
CA ASN A 181 4.14 10.37 21.30
C ASN A 181 4.08 9.34 22.45
N PRO A 182 3.85 8.06 22.13
CA PRO A 182 3.64 7.02 23.12
C PRO A 182 4.91 6.79 23.95
N VAL A 183 4.77 6.74 25.27
CA VAL A 183 5.84 6.36 26.21
C VAL A 183 5.47 5.03 26.86
N TRP A 184 6.36 4.03 26.80
CA TRP A 184 6.14 2.73 27.45
C TRP A 184 5.86 2.94 28.96
N PRO A 185 4.84 2.30 29.55
CA PRO A 185 4.05 1.15 29.06
C PRO A 185 2.81 1.50 28.22
N PHE A 186 2.85 2.64 27.51
CA PHE A 186 1.84 3.10 26.55
C PHE A 186 0.53 3.59 27.16
N LEU A 187 0.63 4.08 28.40
CA LEU A 187 -0.44 4.80 29.11
C LEU A 187 -0.23 6.32 29.06
N VAL A 188 0.96 6.76 28.63
CA VAL A 188 1.39 8.16 28.59
C VAL A 188 1.62 8.58 27.14
N GLY A 189 1.11 9.75 26.81
CA GLY A 189 1.09 10.34 25.48
C GLY A 189 -0.17 11.16 25.30
N GLU A 190 -0.53 11.45 24.06
CA GLU A 190 -1.74 12.20 23.73
C GLU A 190 -2.70 11.34 22.92
N PHE A 191 -3.86 11.04 23.49
CA PHE A 191 -4.90 10.33 22.76
C PHE A 191 -5.51 11.24 21.71
N LEU A 192 -5.47 10.80 20.45
CA LEU A 192 -6.01 11.54 19.33
C LEU A 192 -7.41 11.03 18.99
N PRO A 193 -8.40 11.92 18.78
CA PRO A 193 -9.67 11.52 18.20
C PRO A 193 -9.46 11.12 16.74
N ALA A 194 -10.26 10.17 16.27
CA ALA A 194 -10.31 9.77 14.88
C ALA A 194 -11.75 9.83 14.36
N GLU A 195 -11.90 10.22 13.11
CA GLU A 195 -13.21 10.34 12.49
C GLU A 195 -13.50 9.12 11.64
N TRP A 196 -14.70 8.57 11.79
CA TRP A 196 -15.18 7.53 10.90
C TRP A 196 -15.44 8.08 9.51
N ARG A 197 -14.90 7.40 8.52
CA ARG A 197 -15.08 7.67 7.10
C ARG A 197 -15.37 6.36 6.37
N THR A 198 -15.97 6.48 5.20
CA THR A 198 -16.26 5.35 4.31
C THR A 198 -15.78 5.71 2.91
N ASP A 199 -15.06 4.78 2.29
CA ASP A 199 -14.70 4.86 0.87
C ASP A 199 -15.19 3.61 0.12
N GLN A 200 -14.76 3.48 -1.14
CA GLN A 200 -15.07 2.32 -1.98
C GLN A 200 -14.49 1.00 -1.46
N ARG A 201 -13.56 1.05 -0.49
CA ARG A 201 -12.88 -0.12 0.08
C ARG A 201 -13.47 -0.56 1.41
N GLY A 202 -14.15 0.33 2.11
CA GLY A 202 -14.82 0.04 3.38
C GLY A 202 -14.77 1.22 4.34
N ARG A 203 -15.04 0.91 5.61
CA ARG A 203 -15.03 1.88 6.69
C ARG A 203 -13.62 1.97 7.29
N TYR A 204 -13.15 3.18 7.57
CA TYR A 204 -11.84 3.45 8.14
C TYR A 204 -11.88 4.64 9.11
N LEU A 205 -10.88 4.71 9.97
CA LEU A 205 -10.64 5.80 10.91
C LEU A 205 -9.62 6.76 10.30
N GLU A 206 -9.95 8.05 10.25
CA GLU A 206 -9.10 9.10 9.72
C GLU A 206 -8.62 10.02 10.83
N LEU A 207 -7.31 10.28 10.86
CA LEU A 207 -6.67 11.29 11.69
C LEU A 207 -5.98 12.30 10.79
N ARG A 208 -6.01 13.58 11.15
CA ARG A 208 -5.42 14.68 10.37
C ARG A 208 -4.45 15.47 11.25
N GLY A 209 -3.42 16.06 10.64
CA GLY A 209 -2.42 16.86 11.36
C GLY A 209 -1.56 16.04 12.32
N VAL A 210 -1.29 14.76 11.99
CA VAL A 210 -0.51 13.87 12.86
C VAL A 210 0.98 14.08 12.60
N SER A 211 1.70 14.50 13.64
CA SER A 211 3.15 14.66 13.65
C SER A 211 3.78 13.81 14.76
N GLY A 212 4.92 13.18 14.49
CA GLY A 212 5.63 12.32 15.44
C GLY A 212 5.14 10.85 15.45
N PRO A 213 5.67 10.01 16.34
CA PRO A 213 5.27 8.61 16.45
C PRO A 213 3.80 8.46 16.89
N LEU A 214 3.10 7.55 16.23
CA LEU A 214 1.70 7.20 16.50
C LEU A 214 1.60 5.71 16.85
N LEU A 215 1.00 5.39 17.99
CA LEU A 215 0.63 4.04 18.37
C LEU A 215 -0.87 3.83 18.11
N ILE A 216 -1.21 2.76 17.42
CA ILE A 216 -2.57 2.34 17.11
C ILE A 216 -2.81 1.03 17.85
N SER A 217 -3.82 0.97 18.71
CA SER A 217 -4.13 -0.19 19.55
C SER A 217 -5.56 -0.63 19.34
N TRP A 218 -5.82 -1.92 19.19
CA TRP A 218 -7.17 -2.48 19.13
C TRP A 218 -7.22 -3.89 19.71
#